data_AF-A0A428WD85-F1
#
_entry.id   AF-A0A428WD85-F1
#
_cell.length_a   1.000
_cell.length_b   1.000
_cell.length_c   1.000
_cell.angle_alpha   90.00
_cell.angle_beta   90.00
_cell.angle_gamma   90.00
#
_symmetry.space_group_name_H-M   'P 1'
#
loop_
_entity.id
_entity.type
_entity.pdbx_description
1 polymer ?
#
loop_
_entity_poly.entity_id
_entity_poly.type
_entity_poly.pdbx_seq_one_letter_code
_entity_poly.pdbx_strand_id
1 'polypeptide(L)'
;MSTKEKQAGVKVFFGEYIDPMMAERGFSRERRVYRCLGEDGTVVVVEFQASNSTHVRYECTVAAALVPPAWQYYMADSLEPVEEPAYASDGVVTGRLPPPQGLRWTFDSVESARLCGETLRGMLPGFLASYQELLDRETFLDKLRTGARLPGVCPISAAIAILLVDSGPQAEFEEAIADIEKWTPDSVFLPWIRRWQRRTTTSDPGQ
;
A
#
# COMPACT_ATOMS: atom_id res chain seq x y z
N MET A 1 -21.99 16.75 19.42
CA MET A 1 -22.11 15.27 19.34
C MET A 1 -21.65 14.65 20.65
N SER A 2 -22.40 13.67 21.19
CA SER A 2 -21.93 12.87 22.33
C SER A 2 -20.90 11.83 21.88
N THR A 3 -19.96 11.43 22.74
CA THR A 3 -18.99 10.37 22.40
C THR A 3 -19.67 9.07 21.95
N LYS A 4 -20.86 8.77 22.47
CA LYS A 4 -21.66 7.59 22.07
C LYS A 4 -22.12 7.66 20.61
N GLU A 5 -22.57 8.83 20.17
CA GLU A 5 -23.02 9.05 18.80
C GLU A 5 -21.87 8.96 17.80
N LYS A 6 -20.68 9.46 18.16
CA LYS A 6 -19.46 9.29 17.37
C LYS A 6 -19.12 7.81 17.18
N GLN A 7 -19.13 7.06 18.29
CA GLN A 7 -18.83 5.63 18.27
C GLN A 7 -19.85 4.84 17.44
N ALA A 8 -21.14 5.21 17.53
CA ALA A 8 -22.19 4.63 16.69
C ALA A 8 -21.94 4.94 15.21
N GLY A 9 -21.61 6.19 14.86
CA GLY A 9 -21.27 6.58 13.49
C GLY A 9 -20.06 5.81 12.94
N VAL A 10 -18.98 5.66 13.72
CA VAL A 10 -17.81 4.86 13.33
C VAL A 10 -18.19 3.40 13.11
N LYS A 11 -19.03 2.82 13.98
CA LYS A 11 -19.48 1.43 13.84
C LYS A 11 -20.30 1.24 12.56
N VAL A 12 -21.22 2.15 12.26
CA VAL A 12 -22.02 2.13 11.03
C VAL A 12 -21.12 2.27 9.81
N PHE A 13 -20.25 3.28 9.79
CA PHE A 13 -19.33 3.54 8.69
C PHE A 13 -18.48 2.31 8.33
N PHE A 14 -17.78 1.72 9.31
CA PHE A 14 -16.96 0.55 9.04
C PHE A 14 -17.81 -0.71 8.82
N GLY A 15 -18.73 -1.03 9.72
CA GLY A 15 -19.44 -2.30 9.72
C GLY A 15 -20.46 -2.47 8.60
N GLU A 16 -21.13 -1.40 8.18
CA GLU A 16 -22.16 -1.47 7.13
C GLU A 16 -21.59 -1.20 5.73
N TYR A 17 -20.56 -0.37 5.60
CA TYR A 17 -20.09 0.11 4.29
C TYR A 17 -18.68 -0.34 3.91
N ILE A 18 -17.70 -0.26 4.82
CA ILE A 18 -16.31 -0.55 4.48
C ILE A 18 -15.99 -2.04 4.60
N ASP A 19 -16.22 -2.64 5.77
CA ASP A 19 -15.83 -4.02 6.06
C ASP A 19 -16.39 -5.02 5.05
N PRO A 20 -17.69 -5.02 4.70
CA PRO A 20 -18.23 -5.99 3.74
C PRO A 20 -17.61 -5.82 2.35
N MET A 21 -17.45 -4.58 1.90
CA MET A 21 -16.90 -4.27 0.58
C MET A 21 -15.41 -4.65 0.46
N MET A 22 -14.64 -4.48 1.54
CA MET A 22 -13.24 -4.92 1.59
C MET A 22 -13.16 -6.46 1.56
N ALA A 23 -13.99 -7.14 2.36
CA ALA A 23 -14.05 -8.60 2.41
C ALA A 23 -14.45 -9.23 1.06
N GLU A 24 -15.45 -8.66 0.37
CA GLU A 24 -15.86 -9.06 -0.98
C GLU A 24 -14.72 -9.01 -2.01
N ARG A 25 -13.69 -8.21 -1.75
CA ARG A 25 -12.51 -8.04 -2.62
C ARG A 25 -11.29 -8.82 -2.15
N GLY A 26 -11.46 -9.72 -1.19
CA GLY A 26 -10.39 -10.56 -0.68
C GLY A 26 -9.44 -9.86 0.30
N PHE A 27 -9.84 -8.71 0.86
CA PHE A 27 -9.06 -8.09 1.93
C PHE A 27 -9.41 -8.71 3.29
N SER A 28 -8.37 -9.06 4.05
CA SER A 28 -8.46 -9.36 5.46
C SER A 28 -8.29 -8.10 6.29
N ARG A 29 -8.98 -8.01 7.43
CA ARG A 29 -8.97 -6.82 8.30
C ARG A 29 -8.19 -7.06 9.58
N GLU A 30 -7.38 -6.09 9.94
CA GLU A 30 -6.84 -5.93 11.29
C GLU A 30 -6.99 -4.46 11.73
N ARG A 31 -7.74 -4.22 12.80
CA ARG A 31 -8.08 -2.86 13.27
C ARG A 31 -8.72 -2.00 12.19
N ARG A 32 -7.98 -1.07 11.59
CA ARG A 32 -8.40 -0.16 10.49
C ARG A 32 -7.50 -0.28 9.27
N VAL A 33 -6.75 -1.38 9.21
CA VAL A 33 -5.86 -1.76 8.13
C VAL A 33 -6.45 -2.98 7.47
N TYR A 34 -6.48 -2.97 6.15
CA TYR A 34 -6.99 -4.04 5.32
C TYR A 34 -5.88 -4.50 4.39
N ARG A 35 -5.73 -5.81 4.22
CA ARG A 35 -4.63 -6.39 3.44
C ARG A 35 -5.14 -7.44 2.47
N CYS A 36 -4.75 -7.34 1.21
CA CYS A 36 -4.98 -8.33 0.17
C CYS A 36 -3.63 -8.86 -0.31
N LEU A 37 -3.44 -10.17 -0.25
CA LEU A 37 -2.19 -10.85 -0.57
C LEU A 37 -2.25 -11.40 -1.99
N GLY A 38 -1.23 -11.10 -2.80
CA GLY A 38 -1.00 -11.71 -4.11
C GLY A 38 -0.27 -13.04 -4.00
N GLU A 39 -0.24 -13.80 -5.09
CA GLU A 39 0.38 -15.14 -5.12
C GLU A 39 1.88 -15.12 -4.82
N ASP A 40 2.56 -14.03 -5.20
CA ASP A 40 3.99 -13.85 -5.03
C ASP A 40 4.39 -13.26 -3.66
N GLY A 41 3.43 -13.09 -2.76
CA GLY A 41 3.60 -12.47 -1.45
C GLY A 41 3.46 -10.95 -1.43
N THR A 42 3.27 -10.29 -2.58
CA THR A 42 2.99 -8.85 -2.62
C THR A 42 1.69 -8.53 -1.90
N VAL A 43 1.69 -7.47 -1.09
CA VAL A 43 0.51 -7.06 -0.32
C VAL A 43 0.00 -5.72 -0.80
N VAL A 44 -1.30 -5.62 -1.10
CA VAL A 44 -2.00 -4.34 -1.13
C VAL A 44 -2.51 -4.04 0.28
N VAL A 45 -2.05 -2.93 0.84
CA VAL A 45 -2.48 -2.42 2.15
C VAL A 45 -3.41 -1.23 1.94
N VAL A 46 -4.53 -1.20 2.64
CA VAL A 46 -5.45 -0.05 2.69
C VAL A 46 -5.66 0.33 4.14
N GLU A 47 -5.37 1.57 4.48
CA GLU A 47 -5.41 2.05 5.85
C GLU A 47 -6.35 3.25 6.01
N PHE A 48 -7.23 3.15 7.00
CA PHE A 48 -8.07 4.25 7.45
C PHE A 48 -7.41 4.93 8.65
N GLN A 49 -6.46 5.82 8.36
CA GLN A 49 -5.68 6.54 9.36
C GLN A 49 -6.54 7.63 10.00
N ALA A 50 -6.89 7.46 11.28
CA ALA A 50 -7.61 8.51 12.00
C ALA A 50 -6.69 9.69 12.30
N SER A 51 -7.11 10.89 11.91
CA SER A 51 -6.38 12.12 12.16
C SER A 51 -7.14 12.97 13.17
N ASN A 52 -6.52 13.39 14.27
CA ASN A 52 -7.08 14.36 15.23
C ASN A 52 -8.57 14.19 15.53
N SER A 53 -8.99 12.97 15.91
CA SER A 53 -10.39 12.73 16.18
C SER A 53 -10.83 13.48 17.45
N THR A 54 -11.53 14.59 17.29
CA THR A 54 -12.05 15.36 18.44
C THR A 54 -13.22 14.60 19.09
N HIS A 55 -13.67 15.03 20.27
CA HIS A 55 -14.85 14.43 20.90
C HIS A 55 -16.13 14.56 20.06
N VAL A 56 -16.14 15.50 19.10
CA VAL A 56 -17.32 15.90 18.34
C VAL A 56 -17.26 15.59 16.85
N ARG A 57 -16.18 14.98 16.34
CA ARG A 57 -16.06 14.57 14.93
C ARG A 57 -15.06 13.43 14.77
N TYR A 58 -15.34 12.53 13.83
CA TYR A 58 -14.35 11.59 13.31
C TYR A 58 -13.74 12.15 12.03
N GLU A 59 -12.42 12.09 11.92
CA GLU A 59 -11.70 12.43 10.69
C GLU A 59 -10.70 11.32 10.37
N CYS A 60 -10.61 10.94 9.10
CA CYS A 60 -9.58 10.03 8.63
C CYS A 60 -9.10 10.34 7.21
N THR A 61 -7.95 9.78 6.88
CA THR A 61 -7.48 9.61 5.51
C THR A 61 -7.60 8.15 5.11
N VAL A 62 -7.86 7.90 3.83
CA VAL A 62 -7.83 6.56 3.25
C VAL A 62 -6.58 6.48 2.39
N ALA A 63 -5.59 5.73 2.86
CA ALA A 63 -4.33 5.51 2.17
C ALA A 63 -4.29 4.08 1.61
N ALA A 64 -3.64 3.90 0.48
CA ALA A 64 -3.33 2.59 -0.06
C ALA A 64 -1.86 2.50 -0.44
N ALA A 65 -1.34 1.29 -0.37
CA ALA A 65 0.04 0.98 -0.67
C ALA A 65 0.19 -0.41 -1.29
N LEU A 66 1.21 -0.57 -2.13
CA LEU A 66 1.68 -1.86 -2.60
C LEU A 66 3.03 -2.18 -1.96
N VAL A 67 3.15 -3.35 -1.35
CA VAL A 67 4.31 -3.78 -0.58
C VAL A 67 4.79 -5.14 -1.12
N PRO A 68 5.73 -5.16 -2.07
CA PRO A 68 6.39 -6.40 -2.48
C PRO A 68 7.23 -7.00 -1.34
N PRO A 69 7.44 -8.33 -1.27
CA PRO A 69 8.16 -8.97 -0.16
C PRO A 69 9.57 -8.41 0.04
N ALA A 70 10.35 -8.28 -1.04
CA ALA A 70 11.70 -7.71 -0.98
C ALA A 70 11.70 -6.29 -0.38
N TRP A 71 10.69 -5.48 -0.69
CA TRP A 71 10.55 -4.16 -0.09
C TRP A 71 10.24 -4.24 1.40
N GLN A 72 9.39 -5.16 1.83
CA GLN A 72 9.13 -5.39 3.25
C GLN A 72 10.38 -5.82 4.01
N TYR A 73 11.20 -6.70 3.44
CA TYR A 73 12.48 -7.10 4.02
C TYR A 73 13.47 -5.93 4.10
N TYR A 74 13.53 -5.09 3.06
CA TYR A 74 14.33 -3.87 3.09
C TYR A 74 13.93 -2.96 4.25
N MET A 75 12.63 -2.72 4.42
CA MET A 75 12.10 -1.88 5.50
C MET A 75 12.43 -2.48 6.87
N ALA A 76 12.27 -3.80 7.04
CA ALA A 76 12.59 -4.53 8.28
C ALA A 76 14.07 -4.49 8.65
N ASP A 77 14.97 -4.61 7.66
CA ASP A 77 16.41 -4.57 7.88
C ASP A 77 16.93 -3.15 8.13
N SER A 78 16.24 -2.12 7.61
CA SER A 78 16.77 -0.76 7.52
C SER A 78 16.18 0.23 8.53
N LEU A 79 14.96 0.00 9.02
CA LEU A 79 14.19 1.02 9.76
C LEU A 79 13.73 0.61 11.17
N GLU A 80 14.36 -0.42 11.78
CA GLU A 80 13.94 -1.15 13.00
C GLU A 80 13.15 -2.43 12.65
N PRO A 81 13.14 -3.48 13.52
CA PRO A 81 12.36 -4.68 13.25
C PRO A 81 10.92 -4.29 12.97
N VAL A 82 10.50 -4.43 11.71
CA VAL A 82 9.11 -4.27 11.30
C VAL A 82 8.36 -5.40 11.98
N GLU A 83 7.80 -5.11 13.16
CA GLU A 83 6.80 -5.95 13.77
C GLU A 83 5.65 -6.04 12.76
N GLU A 84 5.46 -7.23 12.21
CA GLU A 84 4.37 -7.45 11.27
C GLU A 84 3.04 -6.99 11.88
N PRO A 85 2.12 -6.42 11.05
CA PRO A 85 2.13 -6.42 9.58
C PRO A 85 2.16 -5.03 8.91
N ALA A 86 2.56 -4.98 7.63
CA ALA A 86 2.80 -3.76 6.84
C ALA A 86 1.66 -2.71 6.87
N TYR A 87 2.04 -1.42 6.83
CA TYR A 87 1.15 -0.26 6.81
C TYR A 87 1.18 0.47 5.46
N ALA A 88 0.24 1.40 5.25
CA ALA A 88 0.16 2.13 3.99
C ALA A 88 1.32 3.12 3.77
N SER A 89 2.08 3.45 4.82
CA SER A 89 3.34 4.21 4.70
C SER A 89 4.49 3.43 4.10
N ASP A 90 4.38 2.10 4.10
CA ASP A 90 5.51 1.21 3.85
C ASP A 90 5.55 0.73 2.40
N GLY A 91 4.73 1.30 1.51
CA GLY A 91 4.65 0.85 0.12
C GLY A 91 5.72 1.41 -0.80
N VAL A 92 6.06 0.64 -1.83
CA VAL A 92 6.82 1.14 -2.99
C VAL A 92 5.94 1.96 -3.92
N VAL A 93 4.64 1.66 -3.96
CA VAL A 93 3.60 2.49 -4.56
C VAL A 93 2.69 2.95 -3.45
N THR A 94 2.46 4.27 -3.30
CA THR A 94 1.60 4.80 -2.23
C THR A 94 0.66 5.88 -2.74
N GLY A 95 -0.56 5.92 -2.24
CA GLY A 95 -1.52 6.96 -2.62
C GLY A 95 -2.63 7.13 -1.61
N ARG A 96 -3.43 8.18 -1.81
CA ARG A 96 -4.56 8.53 -0.95
C ARG A 96 -5.80 8.68 -1.80
N LEU A 97 -6.92 8.15 -1.32
CA LEU A 97 -8.22 8.40 -1.92
C LEU A 97 -8.76 9.72 -1.35
N PRO A 98 -8.79 10.82 -2.14
CA PRO A 98 -9.27 12.09 -1.65
C PRO A 98 -10.79 12.04 -1.42
N PRO A 99 -11.32 12.74 -0.41
CA PRO A 99 -12.75 12.97 -0.31
C PRO A 99 -13.21 13.89 -1.45
N PRO A 100 -14.50 13.86 -1.85
CA PRO A 100 -15.03 14.76 -2.87
C PRO A 100 -14.88 16.24 -2.52
N GLN A 101 -14.90 16.55 -1.22
CA GLN A 101 -14.78 17.91 -0.71
C GLN A 101 -13.79 17.92 0.47
N GLY A 102 -12.77 18.76 0.39
CA GLY A 102 -11.80 18.97 1.46
C GLY A 102 -10.59 18.03 1.42
N LEU A 103 -9.92 17.91 2.57
CA LEU A 103 -8.65 17.17 2.68
C LEU A 103 -8.78 15.82 3.39
N ARG A 104 -9.89 15.59 4.10
CA ARG A 104 -10.13 14.41 4.95
C ARG A 104 -11.56 13.92 4.87
N TRP A 105 -11.75 12.63 5.07
CA TRP A 105 -13.06 12.02 5.26
C TRP A 105 -13.53 12.36 6.66
N THR A 106 -14.72 12.97 6.77
CA THR A 106 -15.23 13.42 8.08
C THR A 106 -16.70 13.09 8.26
N PHE A 107 -17.08 12.81 9.50
CA PHE A 107 -18.48 12.70 9.92
C PHE A 107 -18.60 12.95 11.43
N ASP A 108 -19.76 13.43 11.84
CA ASP A 108 -20.09 13.88 13.20
C ASP A 108 -21.50 13.46 13.65
N SER A 109 -22.15 12.56 12.91
CA SER A 109 -23.40 11.92 13.28
C SER A 109 -23.49 10.55 12.60
N VAL A 110 -24.47 9.73 12.98
CA VAL A 110 -24.75 8.46 12.29
C VAL A 110 -25.19 8.72 10.85
N GLU A 111 -25.98 9.77 10.61
CA GLU A 111 -26.45 10.13 9.27
C GLU A 111 -25.29 10.57 8.36
N SER A 112 -24.41 11.46 8.86
CA SER A 112 -23.23 11.88 8.08
C SER A 112 -22.23 10.74 7.90
N ALA A 113 -22.18 9.78 8.83
CA ALA A 113 -21.39 8.55 8.67
C ALA A 113 -21.93 7.66 7.55
N ARG A 114 -23.25 7.51 7.41
CA ARG A 114 -23.88 6.77 6.30
C ARG A 114 -23.58 7.41 4.96
N LEU A 115 -23.80 8.72 4.83
CA LEU A 115 -23.51 9.46 3.60
C LEU A 115 -22.02 9.34 3.20
N CYS A 116 -21.13 9.45 4.18
CA CYS A 116 -19.69 9.27 3.98
C CYS A 116 -19.36 7.83 3.54
N GLY A 117 -19.97 6.83 4.18
CA GLY A 117 -19.81 5.41 3.82
C GLY A 117 -20.33 5.09 2.42
N GLU A 118 -21.49 5.61 2.02
CA GLU A 118 -22.07 5.45 0.68
C GLU A 118 -21.18 6.08 -0.39
N THR A 119 -20.69 7.29 -0.12
CA THR A 119 -19.75 7.98 -1.01
C THR A 119 -18.49 7.17 -1.22
N LEU A 120 -17.88 6.67 -0.13
CA LEU A 120 -16.70 5.82 -0.21
C LEU A 120 -17.00 4.52 -0.95
N ARG A 121 -18.13 3.88 -0.70
CA ARG A 121 -18.54 2.65 -1.40
C ARG A 121 -18.63 2.84 -2.92
N GLY A 122 -18.95 4.05 -3.40
CA GLY A 122 -18.92 4.39 -4.82
C GLY A 122 -17.52 4.59 -5.41
N MET A 123 -16.60 5.19 -4.65
CA MET A 123 -15.26 5.56 -5.14
C MET A 123 -14.19 4.50 -4.91
N LEU A 124 -14.27 3.82 -3.77
CA LEU A 124 -13.26 2.91 -3.28
C LEU A 124 -13.05 1.70 -4.22
N PRO A 125 -14.07 1.09 -4.86
CA PRO A 125 -13.84 -0.01 -5.78
C PRO A 125 -12.86 0.30 -6.93
N GLY A 126 -13.00 1.45 -7.58
CA GLY A 126 -12.10 1.86 -8.66
C GLY A 126 -10.69 2.17 -8.14
N PHE A 127 -10.60 2.76 -6.95
CA PHE A 127 -9.33 2.98 -6.27
C PHE A 127 -8.62 1.66 -5.94
N LEU A 128 -9.32 0.69 -5.33
CA LEU A 128 -8.78 -0.61 -4.98
C LEU A 128 -8.33 -1.40 -6.22
N ALA A 129 -9.16 -1.42 -7.27
CA ALA A 129 -8.84 -2.12 -8.52
C ALA A 129 -7.49 -1.68 -9.10
N SER A 130 -7.17 -0.39 -9.03
CA SER A 130 -5.89 0.13 -9.52
C SER A 130 -4.65 -0.37 -8.77
N TYR A 131 -4.80 -0.79 -7.50
CA TYR A 131 -3.72 -1.43 -6.74
C TYR A 131 -3.76 -2.95 -6.86
N GLN A 132 -4.94 -3.56 -6.86
CA GLN A 132 -5.09 -5.02 -6.99
C GLN A 132 -4.57 -5.54 -8.33
N GLU A 133 -4.68 -4.76 -9.40
CA GLU A 133 -4.06 -5.10 -10.69
C GLU A 133 -2.53 -5.24 -10.59
N LEU A 134 -1.89 -4.54 -9.64
CA LEU A 134 -0.45 -4.57 -9.42
C LEU A 134 0.01 -5.70 -8.48
N LEU A 135 -0.92 -6.53 -7.98
CA LEU A 135 -0.56 -7.76 -7.26
C LEU A 135 0.10 -8.78 -8.19
N ASP A 136 -0.18 -8.71 -9.49
CA ASP A 136 0.56 -9.47 -10.49
C ASP A 136 1.86 -8.74 -10.83
N ARG A 137 2.98 -9.40 -10.53
CA ARG A 137 4.33 -8.84 -10.70
C ARG A 137 4.62 -8.43 -12.14
N GLU A 138 4.23 -9.27 -13.10
CA GLU A 138 4.47 -9.01 -14.53
C GLU A 138 3.66 -7.82 -15.02
N THR A 139 2.40 -7.72 -14.61
CA THR A 139 1.53 -6.57 -14.89
C THR A 139 2.11 -5.29 -14.29
N PHE A 140 2.65 -5.35 -13.07
CA PHE A 140 3.28 -4.19 -12.45
C PHE A 140 4.56 -3.78 -13.19
N LEU A 141 5.44 -4.72 -13.54
CA LEU A 141 6.63 -4.48 -14.35
C LEU A 141 6.30 -3.89 -15.73
N ASP A 142 5.31 -4.43 -16.44
CA ASP A 142 4.89 -3.91 -17.74
C ASP A 142 4.41 -2.45 -17.67
N LYS A 143 3.63 -2.10 -16.64
CA LYS A 143 3.21 -0.70 -16.42
C LYS A 143 4.38 0.23 -16.12
N LEU A 144 5.37 -0.23 -15.36
CA LEU A 144 6.60 0.54 -15.10
C LEU A 144 7.39 0.77 -16.38
N ARG A 145 7.59 -0.28 -17.20
CA ARG A 145 8.33 -0.24 -18.48
C ARG A 145 7.69 0.67 -19.52
N THR A 146 6.36 0.66 -19.60
CA THR A 146 5.59 1.46 -20.55
C THR A 146 5.41 2.92 -20.11
N GLY A 147 5.80 3.27 -18.89
CA GLY A 147 5.52 4.58 -18.29
C GLY A 147 4.02 4.81 -18.08
N ALA A 148 3.24 3.74 -17.93
CA ALA A 148 1.82 3.84 -17.65
C ALA A 148 1.61 4.57 -16.32
N ARG A 149 0.51 5.33 -16.22
CA ARG A 149 0.19 6.05 -15.00
C ARG A 149 -0.17 5.06 -13.89
N LEU A 150 0.70 4.95 -12.89
CA LEU A 150 0.46 4.18 -11.67
C LEU A 150 -0.42 4.96 -10.68
N PRO A 151 -1.13 4.28 -9.77
CA PRO A 151 -1.80 4.96 -8.68
C PRO A 151 -0.76 5.59 -7.74
N GLY A 152 -0.98 6.85 -7.35
CA GLY A 152 -0.15 7.49 -6.33
C GLY A 152 1.28 7.83 -6.77
N VAL A 153 2.25 7.71 -5.85
CA VAL A 153 3.67 8.02 -6.01
C VAL A 153 4.47 6.72 -6.03
N CYS A 154 5.39 6.60 -6.98
CA CYS A 154 6.24 5.43 -7.17
C CYS A 154 7.63 5.86 -7.66
N PRO A 155 8.73 5.57 -6.94
CA PRO A 155 10.08 5.71 -7.47
C PRO A 155 10.34 4.57 -8.47
N ILE A 156 10.09 4.82 -9.77
CA ILE A 156 10.04 3.80 -10.83
C ILE A 156 11.26 2.87 -10.81
N SER A 157 12.49 3.41 -10.83
CA SER A 157 13.72 2.61 -10.87
C SER A 157 13.88 1.75 -9.61
N ALA A 158 13.52 2.25 -8.43
CA ALA A 158 13.53 1.46 -7.19
C ALA A 158 12.46 0.35 -7.21
N ALA A 159 11.28 0.63 -7.76
CA ALA A 159 10.24 -0.37 -7.94
C ALA A 159 10.67 -1.49 -8.90
N ILE A 160 11.24 -1.15 -10.06
CA ILE A 160 11.79 -2.14 -11.01
C ILE A 160 12.85 -2.99 -10.33
N ALA A 161 13.83 -2.37 -9.66
CA ALA A 161 14.90 -3.09 -8.98
C ALA A 161 14.34 -4.07 -7.93
N ILE A 162 13.34 -3.66 -7.15
CA ILE A 162 12.68 -4.49 -6.14
C ILE A 162 11.95 -5.67 -6.76
N LEU A 163 11.21 -5.47 -7.86
CA LEU A 163 10.44 -6.55 -8.49
C LEU A 163 11.35 -7.57 -9.18
N LEU A 164 12.55 -7.16 -9.62
CA LEU A 164 13.50 -8.02 -10.31
C LEU A 164 14.55 -8.67 -9.39
N VAL A 165 14.67 -8.26 -8.12
CA VAL A 165 15.78 -8.67 -7.24
C VAL A 165 15.87 -10.19 -7.02
N ASP A 166 14.73 -10.89 -7.06
CA ASP A 166 14.66 -12.35 -6.89
C ASP A 166 14.85 -13.11 -8.22
N SER A 167 14.87 -12.43 -9.37
CA SER A 167 14.96 -13.04 -10.69
C SER A 167 16.41 -13.27 -11.17
N GLY A 168 17.40 -13.03 -10.30
CA GLY A 168 18.82 -13.19 -10.58
C GLY A 168 19.46 -12.02 -11.35
N PRO A 169 20.68 -12.19 -11.88
CA PRO A 169 21.37 -11.14 -12.64
C PRO A 169 20.66 -10.86 -13.98
N GLN A 170 20.21 -9.63 -14.17
CA GLN A 170 19.54 -9.18 -15.39
C GLN A 170 20.00 -7.78 -15.77
N ALA A 171 20.06 -7.49 -17.07
CA ALA A 171 20.46 -6.17 -17.58
C ALA A 171 19.53 -5.07 -17.07
N GLU A 172 18.21 -5.32 -17.09
CA GLU A 172 17.20 -4.37 -16.62
C GLU A 172 17.35 -4.03 -15.12
N PHE A 173 17.71 -5.01 -14.29
CA PHE A 173 18.00 -4.75 -12.87
C PHE A 173 19.22 -3.82 -12.71
N GLU A 174 20.32 -4.10 -13.41
CA GLU A 174 21.53 -3.26 -13.33
C GLU A 174 21.28 -1.85 -13.88
N GLU A 175 20.47 -1.71 -14.93
CA GLU A 175 20.04 -0.40 -15.45
C GLU A 175 19.24 0.38 -14.41
N ALA A 176 18.30 -0.27 -13.72
CA ALA A 176 17.52 0.35 -12.65
C ALA A 176 18.43 0.79 -11.48
N ILE A 177 19.39 -0.04 -11.07
CA ILE A 177 20.36 0.29 -10.03
C ILE A 177 21.24 1.49 -10.43
N ALA A 178 21.73 1.52 -11.66
CA ALA A 178 22.55 2.61 -12.18
C ALA A 178 21.78 3.94 -12.23
N ASP A 179 20.49 3.90 -12.57
CA ASP A 179 19.64 5.10 -12.55
C ASP A 179 19.41 5.61 -11.11
N ILE A 180 19.19 4.71 -10.13
CA ILE A 180 19.09 5.10 -8.72
C ILE A 180 20.39 5.76 -8.24
N GLU A 181 21.55 5.12 -8.50
CA GLU A 181 22.87 5.65 -8.13
C GLU A 181 23.12 7.07 -8.67
N LYS A 182 22.62 7.36 -9.87
CA LYS A 182 22.76 8.65 -10.53
C LYS A 182 21.95 9.76 -9.84
N TRP A 183 20.72 9.48 -9.44
CA TRP A 183 19.78 10.50 -8.96
C TRP A 183 19.69 10.60 -7.44
N THR A 184 19.96 9.51 -6.73
CA THR A 184 19.87 9.45 -5.28
C THR A 184 20.86 8.40 -4.79
N PRO A 185 22.10 8.79 -4.44
CA PRO A 185 23.04 7.89 -3.80
C PRO A 185 22.51 7.50 -2.41
N ASP A 186 21.64 6.50 -2.39
CA ASP A 186 21.04 5.95 -1.19
C ASP A 186 22.06 5.00 -0.54
N SER A 187 22.59 5.43 0.61
CA SER A 187 23.61 4.69 1.35
C SER A 187 23.07 3.44 2.05
N VAL A 188 21.76 3.20 2.02
CA VAL A 188 21.09 2.10 2.70
C VAL A 188 20.47 1.13 1.69
N PHE A 189 19.63 1.64 0.78
CA PHE A 189 18.92 0.83 -0.21
C PHE A 189 19.86 0.11 -1.19
N LEU A 190 20.79 0.83 -1.81
CA LEU A 190 21.68 0.28 -2.84
C LEU A 190 22.58 -0.85 -2.30
N PRO A 191 23.24 -0.70 -1.13
CA PRO A 191 23.98 -1.82 -0.54
C PRO A 191 23.09 -2.98 -0.09
N TRP A 192 21.86 -2.72 0.33
CA TRP A 192 20.92 -3.75 0.73
C TRP A 192 20.48 -4.59 -0.47
N ILE A 193 20.00 -3.97 -1.54
CA ILE A 193 19.43 -4.68 -2.69
C ILE A 193 20.49 -5.50 -3.45
N ARG A 194 21.71 -4.98 -3.59
CA ARG A 194 22.84 -5.74 -4.16
C ARG A 194 23.22 -6.94 -3.28
N ARG A 195 23.08 -6.83 -1.96
CA ARG A 195 23.35 -7.95 -1.03
C ARG A 195 22.26 -9.01 -1.12
N TRP A 196 21.01 -8.59 -1.24
CA TRP A 196 19.85 -9.47 -1.41
C TRP A 196 19.99 -10.33 -2.67
N GLN A 197 20.22 -9.69 -3.83
CA GLN A 197 20.37 -10.39 -5.11
C GLN A 197 21.49 -11.45 -5.09
N ARG A 198 22.59 -11.20 -4.38
CA ARG A 198 23.67 -12.20 -4.22
C ARG A 198 23.24 -13.42 -3.40
N ARG A 199 22.38 -13.23 -2.38
CA ARG A 199 21.86 -14.32 -1.54
C ARG A 199 20.93 -15.23 -2.34
N THR A 200 20.02 -14.64 -3.11
CA THR A 200 19.05 -15.38 -3.92
C THR A 200 19.73 -16.17 -5.03
N THR A 201 20.75 -15.60 -5.69
CA THR A 201 21.53 -16.28 -6.74
C THR A 201 22.36 -17.47 -6.21
N THR A 202 22.80 -17.43 -4.95
CA THR A 202 23.62 -18.51 -4.36
C THR A 202 22.78 -19.66 -3.79
N SER A 203 21.46 -19.46 -3.65
CA SER A 203 20.56 -20.41 -3.00
C SER A 203 19.98 -21.49 -3.94
N ASP A 204 20.42 -21.52 -5.21
CA ASP A 204 20.02 -22.57 -6.16
C ASP A 204 21.22 -23.43 -6.62
N PRO A 205 21.46 -24.58 -5.96
CA PRO A 205 22.17 -25.69 -6.55
C PRO A 205 21.25 -26.91 -6.62
N GLY A 206 20.09 -26.81 -7.29
CA GLY A 206 19.33 -27.96 -7.75
C GLY A 206 18.36 -28.58 -6.72
N GLN A 207 17.09 -28.54 -7.10
CA GLN A 207 16.14 -29.62 -6.87
C GLN A 207 15.56 -30.07 -8.21
#